data_AF-A0A4Q7Z785-F1
#
_entry.id   AF-A0A4Q7Z785-F1
#
_cell.length_a   1.000
_cell.length_b   1.000
_cell.length_c   1.000
_cell.angle_alpha   90.00
_cell.angle_beta   90.00
_cell.angle_gamma   90.00
#
_symmetry.space_group_name_H-M   'P 1'
#
loop_
_entity.id
_entity.type
_entity.pdbx_description
1 polymer ?
#
loop_
_entity_poly.entity_id
_entity_poly.type
_entity_poly.pdbx_seq_one_letter_code
_entity_poly.pdbx_strand_id
1 'polypeptide(L)'
;MGNSRAYPVFRTTDKPAAFAQAVRLCALLARRDDEVYLTADLLTVADVRQMAAALPGTKVCVKVRTDPSGGSVWADLDLTTAADSELQPRLPLHIGEFYPARSADQRFLTALGEGTASVQWSGSWPEDPDADQHGSAKYDGVQVVFHGDQAQADRWTEHHTVFVHVSNRGDLPRARKLAAHTGGEVLGEAQLGW
;
A
#
# COMPACT_ATOMS: atom_id res chain seq x y z
N MET A 1 9.43 15.28 13.20
CA MET A 1 8.80 14.02 12.73
C MET A 1 7.54 14.39 11.97
N GLY A 2 7.23 13.73 10.88
CA GLY A 2 6.07 14.01 10.03
C GLY A 2 6.01 13.01 8.89
N ASN A 3 4.94 13.03 8.13
CA ASN A 3 4.70 12.06 7.06
C ASN A 3 5.34 12.54 5.75
N SER A 4 5.55 11.58 4.86
CA SER A 4 5.89 11.80 3.46
C SER A 4 4.80 12.59 2.72
N ARG A 5 5.18 13.18 1.58
CA ARG A 5 4.22 13.72 0.60
C ARG A 5 4.06 12.77 -0.56
N ALA A 6 2.83 12.34 -0.80
CA ALA A 6 2.46 11.35 -1.81
C ALA A 6 1.82 12.04 -3.02
N TYR A 7 2.33 11.80 -4.23
CA TYR A 7 1.77 12.35 -5.46
C TYR A 7 1.16 11.23 -6.29
N PRO A 8 -0.13 11.31 -6.68
CA PRO A 8 -0.73 10.32 -7.56
C PRO A 8 -0.12 10.48 -8.96
N VAL A 9 0.41 9.39 -9.51
CA VAL A 9 1.11 9.39 -10.83
C VAL A 9 0.50 8.43 -11.84
N PHE A 10 -0.40 7.55 -11.39
CA PHE A 10 -1.13 6.64 -12.26
C PHE A 10 -2.44 6.25 -11.59
N ARG A 11 -3.53 6.20 -12.37
CA ARG A 11 -4.85 5.78 -11.93
C ARG A 11 -5.52 4.94 -13.01
N THR A 12 -6.11 3.82 -12.61
CA THR A 12 -6.79 2.89 -13.52
C THR A 12 -7.85 2.09 -12.77
N THR A 13 -8.77 1.43 -13.47
CA THR A 13 -9.66 0.39 -12.91
C THR A 13 -9.10 -1.02 -13.10
N ASP A 14 -7.91 -1.15 -13.71
CA ASP A 14 -7.21 -2.42 -13.91
C ASP A 14 -6.17 -2.67 -12.79
N LYS A 15 -6.51 -3.58 -11.88
CA LYS A 15 -5.69 -3.98 -10.72
C LYS A 15 -4.27 -4.45 -11.14
N PRO A 16 -4.10 -5.43 -12.06
CA PRO A 16 -2.79 -5.76 -12.63
C PRO A 16 -2.01 -4.59 -13.22
N ALA A 17 -2.65 -3.69 -13.96
CA ALA A 17 -1.96 -2.56 -14.56
C ALA A 17 -1.40 -1.58 -13.51
N ALA A 18 -2.17 -1.31 -12.44
CA ALA A 18 -1.71 -0.47 -11.32
C ALA A 18 -0.52 -1.10 -10.60
N PHE A 19 -0.60 -2.40 -10.30
CA PHE A 19 0.50 -3.11 -9.64
C PHE A 19 1.76 -3.13 -10.50
N ALA A 20 1.64 -3.40 -11.80
CA ALA A 20 2.76 -3.39 -12.72
C ALA A 20 3.43 -2.00 -12.82
N GLN A 21 2.65 -0.91 -12.75
CA GLN A 21 3.20 0.45 -12.71
C GLN A 21 3.97 0.71 -11.41
N ALA A 22 3.43 0.30 -10.27
CA ALA A 22 4.12 0.43 -8.99
C ALA A 22 5.46 -0.31 -8.99
N VAL A 23 5.48 -1.56 -9.48
CA VAL A 23 6.72 -2.35 -9.60
C VAL A 23 7.75 -1.67 -10.50
N ARG A 24 7.33 -1.05 -11.61
CA ARG A 24 8.24 -0.28 -12.49
C ARG A 24 8.85 0.92 -11.76
N LEU A 25 8.06 1.67 -11.00
CA LEU A 25 8.57 2.79 -10.19
C LEU A 25 9.51 2.31 -9.09
N CYS A 26 9.20 1.19 -8.43
CA CYS A 26 10.08 0.62 -7.41
C CYS A 26 11.47 0.26 -7.95
N ALA A 27 11.58 -0.09 -9.23
CA ALA A 27 12.87 -0.37 -9.87
C ALA A 27 13.75 0.87 -10.06
N LEU A 28 13.19 2.08 -9.90
CA LEU A 28 13.92 3.35 -9.97
C LEU A 28 14.51 3.78 -8.62
N LEU A 29 14.14 3.13 -7.52
CA LEU A 29 14.74 3.40 -6.21
C LEU A 29 16.22 3.01 -6.23
N ALA A 30 17.11 3.92 -5.82
CA ALA A 30 18.54 3.65 -5.74
C ALA A 30 18.85 2.64 -4.62
N ARG A 31 18.08 2.71 -3.53
CA ARG A 31 18.06 1.70 -2.48
C ARG A 31 16.60 1.38 -2.18
N ARG A 32 16.29 0.09 -2.11
CA ARG A 32 14.98 -0.41 -1.69
C ARG A 32 15.15 -1.22 -0.42
N ASP A 33 14.21 -1.06 0.50
CA ASP A 33 14.17 -1.91 1.69
C ASP A 33 13.80 -3.35 1.29
N ASP A 34 14.19 -4.31 2.13
CA ASP A 34 13.90 -5.73 1.94
C ASP A 34 12.51 -6.14 2.43
N GLU A 35 11.79 -5.20 3.04
CA GLU A 35 10.42 -5.33 3.51
C GLU A 35 9.47 -4.34 2.81
N VAL A 36 8.19 -4.68 2.82
CA VAL A 36 7.08 -3.88 2.32
C VAL A 36 5.97 -3.86 3.35
N TYR A 37 5.30 -2.71 3.50
CA TYR A 37 4.11 -2.65 4.33
C TYR A 37 2.89 -2.97 3.48
N LEU A 38 2.13 -3.98 3.88
CA LEU A 38 0.91 -4.42 3.20
C LEU A 38 -0.30 -4.19 4.09
N THR A 39 -1.35 -3.59 3.52
CA THR A 39 -2.66 -3.50 4.17
C THR A 39 -3.74 -4.10 3.29
N ALA A 40 -4.78 -4.68 3.89
CA ALA A 40 -5.95 -5.15 3.16
C ALA A 40 -7.18 -5.25 4.08
N ASP A 41 -8.33 -4.83 3.54
CA ASP A 41 -9.65 -5.12 4.10
C ASP A 41 -10.15 -6.46 3.53
N LEU A 42 -10.38 -7.41 4.41
CA LEU A 42 -10.86 -8.76 4.10
C LEU A 42 -12.34 -8.83 4.47
N LEU A 43 -13.21 -8.83 3.45
CA LEU A 43 -14.66 -8.66 3.62
C LEU A 43 -15.38 -10.00 3.84
N THR A 44 -14.80 -11.08 3.34
CA THR A 44 -15.36 -12.43 3.38
C THR A 44 -14.37 -13.43 3.97
N VAL A 45 -14.87 -14.58 4.44
CA VAL A 45 -13.99 -15.69 4.84
C VAL A 45 -13.12 -16.16 3.67
N ALA A 46 -13.65 -16.12 2.44
CA ALA A 46 -12.87 -16.47 1.25
C ALA A 46 -11.66 -15.55 1.06
N ASP A 47 -11.84 -14.23 1.24
CA ASP A 47 -10.73 -13.26 1.18
C ASP A 47 -9.66 -13.59 2.24
N VAL A 48 -10.10 -13.93 3.46
CA VAL A 48 -9.19 -14.33 4.54
C VAL A 48 -8.38 -15.56 4.16
N ARG A 49 -9.01 -16.59 3.60
CA ARG A 49 -8.31 -17.83 3.19
C ARG A 49 -7.36 -17.60 2.04
N GLN A 50 -7.75 -16.80 1.05
CA GLN A 50 -6.87 -16.48 -0.07
C GLN A 50 -5.67 -15.66 0.40
N MET A 51 -5.87 -14.67 1.26
CA MET A 51 -4.79 -13.84 1.79
C MET A 51 -3.83 -14.65 2.68
N ALA A 52 -4.36 -15.51 3.56
CA ALA A 52 -3.57 -16.40 4.40
C ALA A 52 -2.71 -17.38 3.60
N ALA A 53 -3.18 -17.80 2.41
CA ALA A 53 -2.42 -18.65 1.50
C ALA A 53 -1.34 -17.88 0.70
N ALA A 54 -1.52 -16.56 0.51
CA ALA A 54 -0.62 -15.72 -0.26
C ALA A 54 0.57 -15.20 0.56
N LEU A 55 0.36 -14.87 1.85
CA LEU A 55 1.37 -14.21 2.68
C LEU A 55 2.11 -15.18 3.62
N PRO A 56 3.43 -14.99 3.82
CA PRO A 56 4.20 -15.81 4.75
C PRO A 56 3.98 -15.35 6.20
N GLY A 57 3.51 -16.25 7.06
CA GLY A 57 3.28 -15.95 8.47
C GLY A 57 1.99 -15.13 8.68
N THR A 58 1.12 -15.59 9.56
CA THR A 58 -0.29 -15.17 9.56
C THR A 58 -0.83 -14.81 10.92
N LYS A 59 0.06 -14.62 11.91
CA LYS A 59 -0.28 -13.91 13.14
C LYS A 59 -0.25 -12.44 12.83
N VAL A 60 -1.41 -11.90 12.52
CA VAL A 60 -1.58 -10.50 12.20
C VAL A 60 -2.43 -9.86 13.27
N CYS A 61 -2.04 -8.65 13.66
CA CYS A 61 -2.89 -7.80 14.46
C CYS A 61 -4.05 -7.37 13.57
N VAL A 62 -5.24 -7.95 13.81
CA VAL A 62 -6.43 -7.63 13.04
C VAL A 62 -7.30 -6.66 13.80
N LYS A 63 -7.74 -5.59 13.13
CA LYS A 63 -8.83 -4.77 13.68
C LYS A 63 -10.12 -5.57 13.55
N VAL A 64 -10.70 -5.94 14.68
CA VAL A 64 -11.93 -6.76 14.75
C VAL A 64 -13.18 -5.94 15.02
N ARG A 65 -13.05 -4.74 15.61
CA ARG A 65 -14.17 -3.85 15.91
C ARG A 65 -13.72 -2.42 16.11
N THR A 66 -14.58 -1.46 15.80
CA THR A 66 -14.47 -0.09 16.31
C THR A 66 -15.38 0.02 17.54
N ASP A 67 -14.83 0.35 18.70
CA ASP A 67 -15.62 0.56 19.91
C ASP A 67 -16.52 1.81 19.79
N PRO A 68 -17.51 1.98 20.68
CA PRO A 68 -18.43 3.12 20.61
C PRO A 68 -17.77 4.50 20.76
N SER A 69 -16.54 4.57 21.25
CA SER A 69 -15.74 5.81 21.35
C SER A 69 -14.90 6.10 20.11
N GLY A 70 -14.95 5.23 19.10
CA GLY A 70 -14.14 5.32 17.89
C GLY A 70 -12.77 4.64 18.00
N GLY A 71 -12.46 4.00 19.14
CA GLY A 71 -11.23 3.25 19.34
C GLY A 71 -11.22 1.95 18.53
N SER A 72 -10.08 1.60 17.97
CA SER A 72 -9.92 0.35 17.23
C SER A 72 -9.54 -0.78 18.19
N VAL A 73 -10.35 -1.84 18.22
CA VAL A 73 -10.04 -3.06 18.97
C VAL A 73 -9.26 -3.97 18.04
N TRP A 74 -8.04 -4.29 18.46
CA TRP A 74 -7.14 -5.18 17.75
C TRP A 74 -7.07 -6.53 18.46
N ALA A 75 -6.94 -7.61 17.70
CA ALA A 75 -6.73 -8.95 18.23
C ALA A 75 -5.62 -9.64 17.44
N ASP A 76 -4.80 -10.43 18.13
CA ASP A 76 -3.92 -11.37 17.48
C ASP A 76 -4.74 -12.55 16.98
N LEU A 77 -4.78 -12.73 15.66
CA LEU A 77 -5.49 -13.83 15.02
C LEU A 77 -4.55 -14.53 14.07
N ASP A 78 -4.53 -15.86 14.16
CA ASP A 78 -3.85 -16.68 13.16
C ASP A 78 -4.83 -17.05 12.04
N LEU A 79 -4.72 -16.34 10.91
CA LEU A 79 -5.63 -16.52 9.78
C LEU A 79 -5.52 -17.92 9.12
N THR A 80 -4.46 -18.67 9.39
CA THR A 80 -4.28 -20.03 8.83
C THR A 80 -4.98 -21.11 9.64
N THR A 81 -5.15 -20.91 10.94
CA THR A 81 -5.66 -21.93 11.87
C THR A 81 -7.04 -21.61 12.44
N ALA A 82 -7.42 -20.33 12.49
CA ALA A 82 -8.77 -19.92 12.91
C ALA A 82 -9.83 -20.61 12.05
N ALA A 83 -10.90 -21.11 12.67
CA ALA A 83 -12.00 -21.78 11.94
C ALA A 83 -12.90 -20.76 11.24
N ASP A 84 -13.56 -21.14 10.15
CA ASP A 84 -14.48 -20.25 9.41
C ASP A 84 -15.59 -19.67 10.32
N SER A 85 -16.09 -20.49 11.26
CA SER A 85 -17.09 -20.07 12.26
C SER A 85 -16.57 -19.05 13.26
N GLU A 86 -15.25 -19.00 13.50
CA GLU A 86 -14.60 -17.98 14.33
C GLU A 86 -14.36 -16.69 13.54
N LEU A 87 -14.05 -16.80 12.24
CA LEU A 87 -13.78 -15.68 11.34
C LEU A 87 -15.06 -14.91 10.99
N GLN A 88 -16.13 -15.62 10.61
CA GLN A 88 -17.37 -15.04 10.12
C GLN A 88 -17.93 -13.88 10.99
N PRO A 89 -18.04 -14.00 12.33
CA PRO A 89 -18.59 -12.91 13.16
C PRO A 89 -17.63 -11.73 13.37
N ARG A 90 -16.37 -11.83 12.92
CA ARG A 90 -15.35 -10.77 13.07
C ARG A 90 -15.12 -9.97 11.79
N LEU A 91 -15.77 -10.34 10.69
CA LEU A 91 -15.66 -9.63 9.43
C LEU A 91 -16.38 -8.27 9.48
N PRO A 92 -15.89 -7.24 8.76
CA PRO A 92 -14.65 -7.25 7.98
C PRO A 92 -13.39 -7.21 8.87
N LEU A 93 -12.30 -7.85 8.42
CA LEU A 93 -11.00 -7.79 9.09
C LEU A 93 -10.07 -6.85 8.33
N HIS A 94 -9.33 -6.01 9.05
CA HIS A 94 -8.24 -5.23 8.47
C HIS A 94 -6.89 -5.82 8.91
N ILE A 95 -6.01 -6.08 7.94
CA ILE A 95 -4.61 -6.45 8.19
C ILE A 95 -3.69 -5.30 7.79
N GLY A 96 -2.57 -5.15 8.52
CA GLY A 96 -1.55 -4.15 8.22
C GLY A 96 -0.21 -4.51 8.85
N GLU A 97 0.72 -5.07 8.08
CA GLU A 97 1.99 -5.60 8.61
C GLU A 97 3.14 -5.49 7.60
N PHE A 98 4.37 -5.54 8.09
CA PHE A 98 5.57 -5.67 7.27
C PHE A 98 5.79 -7.12 6.82
N TYR A 99 6.05 -7.29 5.52
CA TYR A 99 6.38 -8.56 4.92
C TYR A 99 7.67 -8.44 4.11
N PRO A 100 8.40 -9.54 3.88
CA PRO A 100 9.49 -9.54 2.90
C PRO A 100 9.00 -8.98 1.56
N ALA A 101 9.82 -8.17 0.88
CA ALA A 101 9.43 -7.48 -0.36
C ALA A 101 8.97 -8.43 -1.48
N ARG A 102 9.42 -9.69 -1.44
CA ARG A 102 8.99 -10.76 -2.35
C ARG A 102 7.53 -11.21 -2.15
N SER A 103 6.91 -10.85 -1.03
CA SER A 103 5.50 -11.18 -0.72
C SER A 103 4.52 -10.28 -1.47
N ALA A 104 4.96 -9.10 -1.91
CA ALA A 104 4.23 -8.29 -2.87
C ALA A 104 4.44 -8.87 -4.28
N ASP A 105 3.72 -9.95 -4.58
CA ASP A 105 3.80 -10.67 -5.85
C ASP A 105 2.40 -10.92 -6.46
N GLN A 106 2.37 -11.73 -7.52
CA GLN A 106 1.13 -12.09 -8.20
C GLN A 106 0.15 -12.86 -7.31
N ARG A 107 0.62 -13.62 -6.30
CA ARG A 107 -0.25 -14.37 -5.39
C ARG A 107 -0.99 -13.42 -4.47
N PHE A 108 -0.29 -12.43 -3.91
CA PHE A 108 -0.91 -11.35 -3.15
C PHE A 108 -1.96 -10.62 -4.01
N LEU A 109 -1.60 -10.23 -5.24
CA LEU A 109 -2.51 -9.54 -6.16
C LEU A 109 -3.78 -10.35 -6.45
N THR A 110 -3.65 -11.66 -6.66
CA THR A 110 -4.79 -12.57 -6.90
C THR A 110 -5.63 -12.80 -5.64
N ALA A 111 -5.04 -12.72 -4.46
CA ALA A 111 -5.75 -12.85 -3.18
C ALA A 111 -6.53 -11.59 -2.78
N LEU A 112 -6.33 -10.46 -3.48
CA LEU A 112 -7.11 -9.24 -3.25
C LEU A 112 -8.55 -9.42 -3.74
N GLY A 113 -9.47 -9.49 -2.78
CA GLY A 113 -10.91 -9.37 -3.03
C GLY A 113 -11.33 -7.94 -3.38
N GLU A 114 -12.56 -7.59 -2.99
CA GLU A 114 -13.20 -6.30 -3.27
C GLU A 114 -12.93 -5.22 -2.20
N GLY A 115 -12.27 -5.57 -1.10
CA GLY A 115 -11.85 -4.61 -0.08
C GLY A 115 -10.73 -3.69 -0.55
N THR A 116 -10.52 -2.58 0.15
CA THR A 116 -9.35 -1.72 -0.10
C THR A 116 -8.07 -2.44 0.32
N ALA A 117 -6.97 -2.14 -0.35
CA ALA A 117 -5.67 -2.68 0.01
C ALA A 117 -4.56 -1.72 -0.40
N SER A 118 -3.40 -1.82 0.23
CA SER A 118 -2.23 -1.08 -0.24
C SER A 118 -0.95 -1.88 -0.09
N VAL A 119 0.01 -1.55 -0.95
CA VAL A 119 1.41 -1.99 -0.83
C VAL A 119 2.30 -0.77 -0.83
N GLN A 120 3.19 -0.69 0.15
CA GLN A 120 4.16 0.39 0.29
C GLN A 120 5.57 -0.19 0.23
N TRP A 121 6.35 0.28 -0.74
CA TRP A 121 7.77 0.01 -0.85
C TRP A 121 8.56 1.24 -0.43
N SER A 122 9.29 1.12 0.66
CA SER A 122 10.21 2.16 1.15
C SER A 122 11.58 2.03 0.53
N GLY A 123 12.28 3.15 0.45
CA GLY A 123 13.62 3.21 -0.11
C GLY A 123 14.06 4.65 -0.29
N SER A 124 15.18 4.88 -0.96
CA SER A 124 15.62 6.22 -1.34
C SER A 124 15.66 6.35 -2.85
N TRP A 125 15.09 7.43 -3.36
CA TRP A 125 15.28 7.82 -4.74
C TRP A 125 16.76 8.15 -5.02
N PRO A 126 17.23 7.99 -6.27
CA PRO A 126 18.56 8.43 -6.66
C PRO A 126 18.73 9.94 -6.46
N GLU A 127 19.99 10.37 -6.40
CA GLU A 127 20.32 11.79 -6.44
C GLU A 127 19.84 12.41 -7.75
N ASP A 128 19.26 13.60 -7.65
CA ASP A 128 18.76 14.37 -8.78
C ASP A 128 19.22 15.82 -8.60
N PRO A 129 20.08 16.34 -9.50
CA PRO A 129 20.62 17.69 -9.36
C PRO A 129 19.58 18.79 -9.46
N ASP A 130 18.40 18.52 -10.05
CA ASP A 130 17.30 19.48 -10.13
C ASP A 130 16.22 19.23 -9.05
N ALA A 131 16.44 18.29 -8.14
CA ALA A 131 15.51 18.05 -7.03
C ALA A 131 15.73 19.06 -5.91
N ASP A 132 14.63 19.49 -5.31
CA ASP A 132 14.67 20.42 -4.17
C ASP A 132 15.24 19.74 -2.92
N GLN A 133 15.22 18.40 -2.87
CA GLN A 133 15.65 17.60 -1.73
C GLN A 133 16.42 16.34 -2.15
N HIS A 134 17.25 15.85 -1.23
CA HIS A 134 17.97 14.59 -1.38
C HIS A 134 17.06 13.40 -1.09
N GLY A 135 17.43 12.22 -1.60
CA GLY A 135 16.72 10.98 -1.33
C GLY A 135 16.71 10.65 0.18
N SER A 136 15.55 10.21 0.69
CA SER A 136 15.36 9.88 2.10
C SER A 136 14.64 8.55 2.25
N ALA A 137 15.36 7.53 2.72
CA ALA A 137 14.80 6.20 3.02
C ALA A 137 13.55 6.22 3.92
N LYS A 138 13.40 7.28 4.72
CA LYS A 138 12.27 7.44 5.63
C LYS A 138 10.97 7.89 4.94
N TYR A 139 11.09 8.70 3.88
CA TYR A 139 9.94 9.39 3.28
C TYR A 139 9.71 9.01 1.82
N ASP A 140 10.73 8.43 1.20
CA ASP A 140 10.67 8.09 -0.21
C ASP A 140 10.20 6.66 -0.39
N GLY A 141 9.51 6.44 -1.51
CA GLY A 141 8.98 5.14 -1.82
C GLY A 141 7.84 5.21 -2.80
N VAL A 142 7.24 4.05 -3.03
CA VAL A 142 6.10 3.88 -3.93
C VAL A 142 4.97 3.25 -3.15
N GLN A 143 3.75 3.71 -3.39
CA GLN A 143 2.54 3.08 -2.90
C GLN A 143 1.65 2.72 -4.06
N VAL A 144 1.02 1.55 -4.02
CA VAL A 144 -0.20 1.29 -4.78
C VAL A 144 -1.35 1.13 -3.79
N VAL A 145 -2.45 1.82 -4.05
CA VAL A 145 -3.70 1.66 -3.33
C VAL A 145 -4.71 1.03 -4.29
N PHE A 146 -5.25 -0.11 -3.92
CA PHE A 146 -6.31 -0.79 -4.63
C PHE A 146 -7.67 -0.39 -4.08
N HIS A 147 -8.62 -0.14 -4.98
CA HIS A 147 -9.93 0.37 -4.64
C HIS A 147 -9.85 1.68 -3.84
N GLY A 148 -8.92 2.56 -4.20
CA GLY A 148 -8.70 3.84 -3.54
C GLY A 148 -8.02 4.86 -4.45
N ASP A 149 -8.39 6.11 -4.27
CA ASP A 149 -7.87 7.25 -5.01
C ASP A 149 -7.05 8.22 -4.16
N GLN A 150 -6.91 7.90 -2.87
CA GLN A 150 -6.08 8.60 -1.89
C GLN A 150 -5.03 7.71 -1.23
N ALA A 151 -3.89 8.31 -0.85
CA ALA A 151 -2.76 7.61 -0.24
C ALA A 151 -3.08 7.00 1.14
N GLN A 152 -4.05 7.56 1.87
CA GLN A 152 -4.48 7.03 3.17
C GLN A 152 -5.43 5.81 3.05
N ALA A 153 -5.88 5.47 1.83
CA ALA A 153 -6.77 4.33 1.56
C ALA A 153 -8.03 4.27 2.46
N ASP A 154 -8.57 5.42 2.85
CA ASP A 154 -9.68 5.57 3.80
C ASP A 154 -11.06 5.34 3.18
N ARG A 155 -11.16 5.45 1.85
CA ARG A 155 -12.39 5.32 1.10
C ARG A 155 -12.27 4.37 -0.09
N TRP A 156 -13.26 3.50 -0.22
CA TRP A 156 -13.40 2.63 -1.39
C TRP A 156 -13.77 3.42 -2.66
N THR A 157 -13.09 3.11 -3.77
CA THR A 157 -13.42 3.58 -5.13
C THR A 157 -13.23 2.45 -6.14
N GLU A 158 -13.72 2.63 -7.37
CA GLU A 158 -13.44 1.70 -8.48
C GLU A 158 -11.99 1.76 -8.98
N HIS A 159 -11.22 2.75 -8.54
CA HIS A 159 -9.88 3.01 -9.03
C HIS A 159 -8.79 2.35 -8.17
N HIS A 160 -7.68 2.06 -8.82
CA HIS A 160 -6.41 1.72 -8.21
C HIS A 160 -5.41 2.83 -8.56
N THR A 161 -4.80 3.41 -7.55
CA THR A 161 -3.94 4.59 -7.71
C THR A 161 -2.53 4.29 -7.23
N VAL A 162 -1.55 4.67 -8.04
CA VAL A 162 -0.13 4.57 -7.71
C VAL A 162 0.38 5.94 -7.31
N PHE A 163 1.09 6.00 -6.20
CA PHE A 163 1.69 7.20 -5.64
C PHE A 163 3.21 7.07 -5.58
N VAL A 164 3.88 8.19 -5.82
CA VAL A 164 5.29 8.37 -5.46
C VAL A 164 5.37 9.22 -4.20
N HIS A 165 6.13 8.75 -3.22
CA HIS A 165 6.37 9.45 -1.98
C HIS A 165 7.73 10.14 -2.09
N VAL A 166 7.78 11.44 -1.76
CA VAL A 166 8.99 12.25 -1.87
C VAL A 166 9.11 13.20 -0.69
N SER A 167 10.08 12.94 0.20
CA SER A 167 10.37 13.77 1.39
C SER A 167 9.15 14.07 2.28
N ASN A 168 9.34 14.80 3.38
CA ASN A 168 8.24 15.28 4.22
C ASN A 168 7.73 16.68 3.84
N ARG A 169 8.45 17.40 2.96
CA ARG A 169 8.04 18.73 2.46
C ARG A 169 7.46 18.70 1.04
N GLY A 170 7.58 17.56 0.36
CA GLY A 170 7.24 17.42 -1.06
C GLY A 170 8.39 17.81 -1.97
N ASP A 171 8.35 17.28 -3.18
CA ASP A 171 9.32 17.54 -4.26
C ASP A 171 8.59 17.27 -5.59
N LEU A 172 7.78 18.26 -6.00
CA LEU A 172 6.98 18.15 -7.22
C LEU A 172 7.84 17.97 -8.48
N PRO A 173 8.99 18.66 -8.65
CA PRO A 173 9.91 18.39 -9.76
C PRO A 173 10.32 16.92 -9.84
N ARG A 174 10.75 16.32 -8.73
CA ARG A 174 11.11 14.89 -8.68
C ARG A 174 9.90 13.99 -8.97
N ALA A 175 8.74 14.27 -8.37
CA ALA A 175 7.51 13.50 -8.61
C ALA A 175 7.11 13.50 -10.10
N ARG A 176 7.22 14.65 -10.79
CA ARG A 176 6.97 14.77 -12.23
C ARG A 176 7.95 13.95 -13.06
N LYS A 177 9.24 13.99 -12.72
CA LYS A 177 10.26 13.16 -13.39
C LYS A 177 9.97 11.67 -13.22
N LEU A 178 9.61 11.23 -12.02
CA LEU A 178 9.25 9.84 -11.73
C LEU A 178 7.99 9.41 -12.51
N ALA A 179 6.96 10.25 -12.56
CA ALA A 179 5.76 9.99 -13.37
C ALA A 179 6.11 9.86 -14.86
N ALA A 180 6.98 10.72 -15.39
CA ALA A 180 7.41 10.67 -16.78
C ALA A 180 8.15 9.37 -17.14
N HIS A 181 8.88 8.74 -16.20
CA HIS A 181 9.54 7.45 -16.43
C HIS A 181 8.56 6.31 -16.71
N THR A 182 7.31 6.44 -16.26
CA THR A 182 6.24 5.47 -16.54
C THR A 182 5.27 5.91 -17.64
N GLY A 183 5.63 6.98 -18.37
CA GLY A 183 4.82 7.57 -19.43
C GLY A 183 3.60 8.33 -18.92
N GLY A 184 3.58 8.72 -17.64
CA GLY A 184 2.49 9.43 -17.00
C GLY A 184 2.83 10.85 -16.58
N GLU A 185 1.92 11.44 -15.82
CA GLU A 185 2.06 12.76 -15.21
C GLU A 185 1.54 12.73 -13.77
N VAL A 186 1.81 13.78 -13.00
CA VAL A 186 1.22 13.94 -11.67
C VAL A 186 -0.25 14.33 -11.82
N LEU A 187 -1.16 13.49 -11.31
CA LEU A 187 -2.60 13.57 -11.54
C LEU A 187 -3.35 14.51 -10.59
N GLY A 188 -2.65 15.12 -9.62
CA GLY A 188 -3.29 15.96 -8.61
C GLY A 188 -2.31 16.53 -7.58
N GLU A 189 -2.86 17.14 -6.54
CA GLU A 189 -2.07 17.75 -5.46
C GLU A 189 -1.37 16.71 -4.59
N ALA A 190 -0.37 17.19 -3.84
CA ALA A 190 0.35 16.38 -2.85
C ALA A 190 -0.60 15.95 -1.71
N GLN A 191 -0.63 14.66 -1.44
CA GLN A 191 -1.40 14.07 -0.34
C GLN A 191 -0.47 13.75 0.84
N LEU A 192 -1.08 13.52 2.00
CA LEU A 192 -0.35 13.02 3.17
C LEU A 192 -0.05 11.52 2.96
N GLY A 193 1.23 11.16 2.98
CA GLY A 193 1.66 9.76 2.94
C GLY A 193 1.81 9.16 4.35
N TRP A 194 2.66 8.14 4.47
CA TRP A 194 3.07 7.55 5.75
C TRP A 194 4.10 8.41 6.49
#